data_AF-A0A3C0CWC6-F1
#
_entry.id   AF-A0A3C0CWC6-F1
#
_cell.length_a   1.000
_cell.length_b   1.000
_cell.length_c   1.000
_cell.angle_alpha   90.00
_cell.angle_beta   90.00
_cell.angle_gamma   90.00
#
_symmetry.space_group_name_H-M   'P 1'
#
loop_
_entity.id
_entity.type
_entity.pdbx_description
1 polymer ?
#
loop_
_entity_poly.entity_id
_entity_poly.type
_entity_poly.pdbx_seq_one_letter_code
_entity_poly.pdbx_strand_id
1 'polypeptide(L)'
;YDEYFPYCANATDNWTWVGVLLHGKYITANNLLICPSFADCSFKKDILNVKPENALNPASAWPLKWIPYGYNFEYLGTSVYVTPGDYTPANMAQLKSPSETIMVADNWYSTDPSLKRGYCIISQTETNGSPNGTIHSRHNEGANIAWADGHVKWYKDANMTVQKPANMNRD
;
A
#
# COMPACT_ATOMS: atom_id res chain seq x y z
N TYR A 1 15.85 7.04 19.71
CA TYR A 1 14.91 6.03 19.19
C TYR A 1 14.97 6.18 17.69
N ASP A 2 15.41 5.15 16.98
CA ASP A 2 15.44 5.20 15.52
C ASP A 2 14.02 4.94 15.02
N GLU A 3 13.49 5.88 14.25
CA GLU A 3 12.14 5.79 13.68
C GLU A 3 12.16 4.83 12.49
N TYR A 4 11.69 3.60 12.74
CA TYR A 4 11.48 2.60 11.70
C TYR A 4 10.11 2.78 11.06
N PHE A 5 10.06 2.55 9.75
CA PHE A 5 8.82 2.44 9.02
C PHE A 5 7.99 1.23 9.49
N PRO A 6 6.64 1.28 9.41
CA PRO A 6 5.81 0.15 9.80
C PRO A 6 6.16 -1.12 9.02
N TYR A 7 6.43 -2.20 9.75
CA TYR A 7 6.56 -3.52 9.16
C TYR A 7 5.23 -3.92 8.51
N CYS A 8 5.32 -4.55 7.34
CA CYS A 8 4.25 -5.27 6.69
C CYS A 8 4.83 -6.65 6.37
N ALA A 9 4.08 -7.73 6.54
CA ALA A 9 4.52 -9.05 6.08
C ALA A 9 3.92 -9.36 4.70
N ASN A 10 4.50 -10.35 4.02
CA ASN A 10 3.96 -10.82 2.75
C ASN A 10 2.60 -11.54 2.93
N ALA A 11 1.94 -11.82 1.80
CA ALA A 11 0.66 -12.51 1.69
C ALA A 11 0.40 -13.75 2.59
N THR A 12 1.39 -14.44 3.15
CA THR A 12 1.16 -15.59 4.04
C THR A 12 0.78 -15.21 5.47
N ASP A 13 1.37 -14.15 6.01
CA ASP A 13 1.31 -13.90 7.46
C ASP A 13 0.17 -12.95 7.86
N ASN A 14 -0.50 -12.34 6.86
CA ASN A 14 -1.63 -11.40 7.04
C ASN A 14 -1.33 -10.14 7.87
N TRP A 15 -0.07 -9.89 8.23
CA TRP A 15 0.34 -8.65 8.87
C TRP A 15 0.44 -7.55 7.82
N THR A 16 -0.57 -6.69 7.76
CA THR A 16 -0.57 -5.53 6.86
C THR A 16 -0.08 -4.30 7.61
N TRP A 17 0.51 -3.33 6.91
CA TRP A 17 0.90 -2.06 7.53
C TRP A 17 -0.28 -1.38 8.26
N VAL A 18 -1.48 -1.40 7.67
CA VAL A 18 -2.68 -0.89 8.34
C VAL A 18 -3.14 -1.73 9.51
N GLY A 19 -2.88 -3.04 9.50
CA GLY A 19 -3.14 -3.92 10.63
C GLY A 19 -2.28 -3.54 11.83
N VAL A 20 -1.00 -3.23 11.60
CA VAL A 20 -0.09 -2.71 12.62
C VAL A 20 -0.58 -1.36 13.16
N LEU A 21 -1.00 -0.44 12.29
CA LEU A 21 -1.52 0.87 12.71
C LEU A 21 -2.85 0.78 13.48
N LEU A 22 -3.77 -0.09 13.05
CA LEU A 22 -5.03 -0.36 13.76
C LEU A 22 -4.75 -0.98 15.13
N HIS A 23 -3.93 -2.03 15.19
CA HIS A 23 -3.59 -2.71 16.44
C HIS A 23 -2.89 -1.79 17.43
N GLY A 24 -1.95 -0.97 16.94
CA GLY A 24 -1.27 0.07 17.70
C GLY A 24 -2.13 1.29 18.02
N LYS A 25 -3.39 1.34 17.57
CA LYS A 25 -4.35 2.45 17.76
C LYS A 25 -3.90 3.80 17.17
N TYR A 26 -3.00 3.77 16.20
CA TYR A 26 -2.62 4.95 15.40
C TYR A 26 -3.72 5.33 14.39
N ILE A 27 -4.53 4.34 13.99
CA ILE A 27 -5.78 4.54 13.24
C ILE A 27 -6.91 4.02 14.12
N THR A 28 -7.91 4.86 14.38
CA THR A 28 -9.02 4.53 15.29
C THR A 28 -10.34 4.28 14.57
N ALA A 29 -10.40 4.50 13.26
CA ALA A 29 -11.62 4.36 12.47
C ALA A 29 -11.33 3.69 11.12
N ASN A 30 -11.96 2.54 10.88
CA ASN A 30 -11.73 1.74 9.66
C ASN A 30 -12.24 2.43 8.40
N ASN A 31 -13.15 3.40 8.52
CA ASN A 31 -13.60 4.20 7.38
C ASN A 31 -12.45 5.03 6.75
N LEU A 32 -11.38 5.33 7.50
CA LEU A 32 -10.17 5.97 6.96
C LEU A 32 -9.39 5.04 6.01
N LEU A 33 -9.57 3.72 6.14
CA LEU A 33 -8.94 2.73 5.29
C LEU A 33 -9.70 2.51 3.98
N ILE A 34 -10.83 3.20 3.80
CA ILE A 34 -11.71 3.03 2.65
C ILE A 34 -11.90 4.37 1.98
N CYS A 35 -11.53 4.40 0.73
CA CYS A 35 -11.82 5.51 -0.14
C CYS A 35 -13.35 5.65 -0.37
N PRO A 36 -13.99 6.82 -0.17
CA PRO A 36 -15.42 6.99 -0.39
C PRO A 36 -15.86 6.78 -1.84
N SER A 37 -15.04 7.15 -2.84
CA SER A 37 -15.30 6.83 -4.25
C SER A 37 -15.12 5.34 -4.56
N PHE A 38 -14.60 4.58 -3.60
CA PHE A 38 -14.48 3.13 -3.63
C PHE A 38 -15.65 2.44 -2.90
N ALA A 39 -16.85 3.01 -3.04
CA ALA A 39 -18.07 2.49 -2.43
C ALA A 39 -18.38 1.04 -2.85
N ASP A 40 -17.97 0.65 -4.06
CA ASP A 40 -18.13 -0.70 -4.63
C ASP A 40 -16.96 -1.65 -4.31
N CYS A 41 -16.08 -1.32 -3.36
CA CYS A 41 -15.02 -2.24 -2.97
C CYS A 41 -15.62 -3.58 -2.52
N SER A 42 -15.21 -4.68 -3.17
CA SER A 42 -15.72 -6.02 -2.90
C SER A 42 -15.59 -6.43 -1.42
N PHE A 43 -14.65 -5.82 -0.68
CA PHE A 43 -14.35 -6.14 0.72
C PHE A 43 -14.67 -5.00 1.69
N LYS A 44 -15.42 -3.97 1.26
CA LYS A 44 -15.75 -2.80 2.09
C LYS A 44 -16.32 -3.20 3.46
N LYS A 45 -17.33 -4.08 3.46
CA LYS A 45 -17.99 -4.53 4.69
C LYS A 45 -17.03 -5.28 5.60
N ASP A 46 -16.20 -6.15 5.03
CA ASP A 46 -15.23 -6.94 5.78
C ASP A 46 -14.15 -6.06 6.43
N ILE A 47 -13.62 -5.08 5.68
CA ILE A 47 -12.67 -4.08 6.19
C ILE A 47 -13.28 -3.30 7.36
N LEU A 48 -14.53 -2.83 7.23
CA LEU A 48 -15.20 -2.07 8.30
C LEU A 48 -15.44 -2.89 9.58
N ASN A 49 -15.46 -4.23 9.50
CA ASN A 49 -15.71 -5.12 10.62
C ASN A 49 -14.43 -5.57 11.35
N VAL A 50 -13.24 -5.27 10.83
CA VAL A 50 -11.98 -5.64 11.49
C VAL A 50 -11.82 -4.85 12.79
N LYS A 51 -11.69 -5.55 13.92
CA LYS A 51 -11.47 -4.90 15.21
C LYS A 51 -9.96 -4.66 15.45
N PRO A 52 -9.55 -3.52 16.06
CA PRO A 52 -8.15 -3.24 16.37
C PRO A 52 -7.41 -4.38 17.08
N GLU A 53 -8.04 -5.01 18.07
CA GLU A 53 -7.48 -6.14 18.83
C GLU A 53 -7.21 -7.39 17.97
N ASN A 54 -7.89 -7.53 16.84
CA ASN A 54 -7.78 -8.65 15.91
C ASN A 54 -7.04 -8.29 14.61
N ALA A 55 -6.54 -7.07 14.47
CA ALA A 55 -5.96 -6.55 13.23
C ALA A 55 -4.61 -7.21 12.84
N LEU A 56 -4.03 -8.04 13.72
CA LEU A 56 -2.87 -8.89 13.46
C LEU A 56 -3.20 -10.39 13.48
N ASN A 57 -4.45 -10.78 13.71
CA ASN A 57 -4.89 -12.17 13.68
C ASN A 57 -5.20 -12.57 12.22
N PRO A 58 -4.50 -13.55 11.62
CA PRO A 58 -4.72 -13.96 10.23
C PRO A 58 -6.17 -14.31 9.88
N ALA A 59 -6.91 -14.91 10.81
CA ALA A 59 -8.31 -15.30 10.59
C ALA A 59 -9.26 -14.10 10.47
N SER A 60 -8.89 -12.94 11.02
CA SER A 60 -9.73 -11.73 11.07
C SER A 60 -9.19 -10.58 10.24
N ALA A 61 -7.87 -10.50 10.06
CA ALA A 61 -7.17 -9.38 9.43
C ALA A 61 -7.07 -9.50 7.90
N TRP A 62 -7.42 -10.65 7.32
CA TRP A 62 -7.36 -10.89 5.88
C TRP A 62 -8.01 -9.79 5.01
N PRO A 63 -9.11 -9.10 5.41
CA PRO A 63 -9.70 -8.05 4.58
C PRO A 63 -8.81 -6.82 4.41
N LEU A 64 -7.91 -6.56 5.39
CA LEU A 64 -7.03 -5.39 5.39
C LEU A 64 -6.03 -5.41 4.22
N LYS A 65 -5.81 -6.57 3.59
CA LYS A 65 -5.01 -6.68 2.38
C LYS A 65 -5.65 -6.01 1.17
N TRP A 66 -6.97 -5.78 1.20
CA TRP A 66 -7.73 -5.32 0.03
C TRP A 66 -8.14 -3.85 0.10
N ILE A 67 -7.52 -3.09 1.01
CA ILE A 67 -7.71 -1.64 1.08
C ILE A 67 -7.19 -0.97 -0.20
N PRO A 68 -7.76 0.17 -0.63
CA PRO A 68 -7.31 0.95 -1.78
C PRO A 68 -5.97 1.69 -1.57
N TYR A 69 -5.23 1.46 -0.48
CA TYR A 69 -4.00 2.19 -0.20
C TYR A 69 -2.82 1.22 -0.16
N GLY A 70 -1.98 1.28 -1.19
CA GLY A 70 -0.77 0.48 -1.29
C GLY A 70 0.36 1.11 -0.50
N TYR A 71 1.18 0.29 0.15
CA TYR A 71 2.39 0.70 0.84
C TYR A 71 3.66 0.18 0.15
N ASN A 72 4.74 0.96 0.18
CA ASN A 72 6.06 0.57 -0.29
C ASN A 72 6.74 -0.43 0.66
N PHE A 73 6.19 -1.64 0.72
CA PHE A 73 6.63 -2.70 1.62
C PHE A 73 8.03 -3.22 1.30
N GLU A 74 8.39 -3.31 0.02
CA GLU A 74 9.62 -3.96 -0.44
C GLU A 74 10.91 -3.19 -0.12
N TYR A 75 10.79 -1.86 0.06
CA TYR A 75 11.90 -0.96 0.38
C TYR A 75 11.77 -0.23 1.72
N LEU A 76 10.54 0.04 2.20
CA LEU A 76 10.32 0.72 3.49
C LEU A 76 9.84 -0.24 4.57
N GLY A 77 8.85 -1.08 4.25
CA GLY A 77 8.33 -2.08 5.19
C GLY A 77 9.31 -3.21 5.50
N THR A 78 10.28 -3.44 4.62
CA THR A 78 11.36 -4.43 4.68
C THR A 78 12.55 -3.94 3.86
N SER A 79 13.67 -4.65 3.96
CA SER A 79 14.88 -4.42 3.16
C SER A 79 15.12 -5.53 2.15
N VAL A 80 14.11 -6.36 1.84
CA VAL A 80 14.29 -7.63 1.12
C VAL A 80 14.77 -7.43 -0.33
N TYR A 81 14.45 -6.27 -0.93
CA TYR A 81 14.94 -5.90 -2.26
C TYR A 81 16.32 -5.24 -2.27
N VAL A 82 16.78 -4.75 -1.11
CA VAL A 82 18.15 -4.22 -0.95
C VAL A 82 19.10 -5.37 -0.61
N THR A 83 18.68 -6.21 0.33
CA THR A 83 19.42 -7.36 0.83
C THR A 83 18.48 -8.57 0.89
N PRO A 84 18.60 -9.55 -0.04
CA PRO A 84 17.75 -10.73 -0.04
C PRO A 84 17.75 -11.45 1.32
N GLY A 85 16.56 -11.70 1.87
CA GLY A 85 16.37 -12.31 3.19
C GLY A 85 16.37 -11.34 4.37
N ASP A 86 16.62 -10.05 4.15
CA ASP A 86 16.51 -9.01 5.19
C ASP A 86 15.08 -8.44 5.24
N TYR A 87 14.35 -8.79 6.28
CA TYR A 87 12.98 -8.30 6.51
C TYR A 87 12.93 -7.12 7.48
N THR A 88 14.08 -6.52 7.82
CA THR A 88 14.14 -5.34 8.68
C THR A 88 13.54 -4.14 7.93
N PRO A 89 12.55 -3.42 8.49
CA PRO A 89 12.07 -2.18 7.89
C PRO A 89 13.19 -1.16 7.76
N ALA A 90 13.08 -0.26 6.78
CA ALA A 90 13.97 0.88 6.71
C ALA A 90 13.71 1.83 7.89
N ASN A 91 14.73 2.61 8.26
CA ASN A 91 14.59 3.79 9.11
C ASN A 91 14.77 5.06 8.30
N MET A 92 14.23 6.19 8.79
CA MET A 92 14.29 7.47 8.08
C MET A 92 15.72 7.91 7.73
N ALA A 93 16.71 7.60 8.57
CA ALA A 93 18.11 7.98 8.36
C ALA A 93 18.79 7.21 7.21
N GLN A 94 18.23 6.07 6.79
CA GLN A 94 18.72 5.28 5.66
C GLN A 94 18.25 5.82 4.30
N LEU A 95 17.21 6.67 4.26
CA LEU A 95 16.66 7.17 3.01
C LEU A 95 17.52 8.32 2.46
N LYS A 96 18.03 8.14 1.24
CA LYS A 96 18.82 9.17 0.53
C LYS A 96 17.96 10.36 0.08
N SER A 97 16.75 10.08 -0.41
CA SER A 97 15.82 11.09 -0.93
C SER A 97 14.40 10.84 -0.41
N PRO A 98 14.09 11.16 0.86
CA PRO A 98 12.76 10.93 1.43
C PRO A 98 11.61 11.60 0.65
N SER A 99 11.84 12.80 0.13
CA SER A 99 10.89 13.56 -0.70
C SER A 99 10.67 12.97 -2.10
N GLU A 100 11.48 11.99 -2.51
CA GLU A 100 11.36 11.28 -3.79
C GLU A 100 11.11 9.78 -3.58
N THR A 101 10.85 9.37 -2.34
CA THR A 101 10.51 7.99 -2.00
C THR A 101 9.03 7.87 -1.72
N ILE A 102 8.31 7.11 -2.55
CA ILE A 102 6.89 6.81 -2.34
C ILE A 102 6.73 5.96 -1.07
N MET A 103 5.84 6.38 -0.17
CA MET A 103 5.48 5.63 1.02
C MET A 103 4.14 4.92 0.83
N VAL A 104 3.08 5.68 0.57
CA VAL A 104 1.72 5.16 0.35
C VAL A 104 1.13 5.81 -0.90
N ALA A 105 0.37 5.05 -1.69
CA ALA A 105 -0.32 5.58 -2.86
C ALA A 105 -1.70 4.94 -3.03
N ASP A 106 -2.60 5.70 -3.67
CA ASP A 106 -3.81 5.12 -4.24
C ASP A 106 -3.45 4.00 -5.20
N ASN A 107 -3.95 2.79 -4.94
CA ASN A 107 -3.62 1.64 -5.77
C ASN A 107 -4.84 0.78 -6.16
N TRP A 108 -4.64 -0.09 -7.14
CA TRP A 108 -5.66 -1.00 -7.64
C TRP A 108 -5.13 -2.41 -7.85
N TYR A 109 -6.01 -3.39 -7.66
CA TYR A 109 -5.72 -4.79 -7.93
C TYR A 109 -6.84 -5.44 -8.76
N SER A 110 -6.49 -5.96 -9.93
CA SER A 110 -7.45 -6.54 -10.89
C SER A 110 -6.84 -7.67 -11.73
N THR A 111 -6.63 -8.83 -11.12
CA THR A 111 -6.52 -10.08 -11.89
C THR A 111 -7.88 -10.58 -12.38
N ASP A 112 -8.98 -10.06 -11.82
CA ASP A 112 -10.36 -10.31 -12.21
C ASP A 112 -11.09 -8.96 -12.35
N PRO A 113 -11.51 -8.55 -13.56
CA PRO A 113 -12.16 -7.27 -13.79
C PRO A 113 -13.55 -7.16 -13.14
N SER A 114 -14.14 -8.26 -12.67
CA SER A 114 -15.39 -8.25 -11.89
C SER A 114 -15.18 -7.86 -10.42
N LEU A 115 -13.94 -7.96 -9.91
CA LEU A 115 -13.58 -7.63 -8.55
C LEU A 115 -12.96 -6.23 -8.47
N LYS A 116 -13.74 -5.28 -7.94
CA LYS A 116 -13.24 -3.94 -7.62
C LYS A 116 -12.56 -3.98 -6.24
N ARG A 117 -11.23 -4.13 -6.22
CA ARG A 117 -10.44 -4.16 -4.96
C ARG A 117 -9.12 -3.39 -5.06
N GLY A 118 -8.64 -2.91 -3.91
CA GLY A 118 -7.29 -2.38 -3.77
C GLY A 118 -6.31 -3.46 -3.36
N TYR A 119 -5.08 -3.07 -3.01
CA TYR A 119 -4.13 -3.96 -2.38
C TYR A 119 -3.27 -3.20 -1.37
N CYS A 120 -2.95 -3.76 -0.20
CA CYS A 120 -2.20 -3.00 0.81
C CYS A 120 -0.72 -2.77 0.46
N ILE A 121 -0.24 -3.25 -0.70
CA ILE A 121 1.14 -3.13 -1.17
C ILE A 121 1.17 -2.46 -2.56
N ILE A 122 2.17 -1.61 -2.80
CA ILE A 122 2.48 -1.05 -4.12
C ILE A 122 3.41 -2.03 -4.85
N SER A 123 3.05 -2.46 -6.06
CA SER A 123 3.97 -3.24 -6.91
C SER A 123 5.09 -2.36 -7.46
N GLN A 124 6.30 -2.88 -7.65
CA GLN A 124 7.38 -2.12 -8.29
C GLN A 124 7.10 -1.80 -9.77
N THR A 125 6.38 -2.68 -10.48
CA THR A 125 6.10 -2.54 -11.93
C THR A 125 4.70 -3.01 -12.28
N GLU A 126 4.10 -2.42 -13.31
CA GLU A 126 2.97 -3.04 -14.00
C GLU A 126 3.49 -4.31 -14.71
N THR A 127 3.56 -5.44 -14.02
CA THR A 127 3.99 -6.71 -14.64
C THR A 127 2.89 -7.19 -15.59
N ASN A 128 3.22 -7.28 -16.89
CA ASN A 128 2.45 -7.93 -17.97
C ASN A 128 1.08 -8.51 -17.57
N GLY A 129 0.06 -7.65 -17.47
CA GLY A 129 -1.33 -8.06 -17.30
C GLY A 129 -1.74 -8.57 -15.90
N SER A 130 -0.88 -8.48 -14.88
CA SER A 130 -1.27 -8.68 -13.48
C SER A 130 -1.09 -7.37 -12.70
N PRO A 131 -2.15 -6.56 -12.56
CA PRO A 131 -2.14 -5.36 -11.72
C PRO A 131 -2.09 -5.79 -10.25
N ASN A 132 -0.90 -6.14 -9.77
CA ASN A 132 -0.67 -6.61 -8.41
C ASN A 132 -0.46 -5.44 -7.44
N GLY A 133 -1.42 -4.50 -7.37
CA GLY A 133 -1.33 -3.32 -6.51
C GLY A 133 -0.58 -2.16 -7.14
N THR A 134 -0.84 -1.87 -8.41
CA THR A 134 -0.24 -0.72 -9.12
C THR A 134 -0.93 0.58 -8.67
N ILE A 135 -0.19 1.69 -8.71
CA ILE A 135 -0.75 3.04 -8.49
C ILE A 135 -1.88 3.24 -9.50
N HIS A 136 -3.02 3.77 -9.05
CA HIS A 136 -4.19 3.88 -9.90
C HIS A 136 -4.83 5.27 -9.85
N SER A 137 -5.03 5.84 -11.04
CA SER A 137 -5.53 7.19 -11.29
C SER A 137 -7.06 7.32 -11.11
N ARG A 138 -7.63 6.72 -10.05
CA ARG A 138 -9.10 6.67 -9.85
C ARG A 138 -9.69 7.95 -9.25
N HIS A 139 -8.86 8.84 -8.73
CA HIS A 139 -9.29 10.07 -8.08
C HIS A 139 -9.23 11.23 -9.05
N ASN A 140 -10.31 11.41 -9.81
CA ASN A 140 -10.44 12.43 -10.84
C ASN A 140 -9.32 12.35 -11.90
N GLU A 141 -9.09 11.15 -12.45
CA GLU A 141 -7.99 10.87 -13.38
C GLU A 141 -6.60 11.01 -12.74
N GLY A 142 -6.49 10.91 -11.42
CA GLY A 142 -5.22 10.93 -10.72
C GLY A 142 -5.20 10.14 -9.42
N ALA A 143 -4.08 10.22 -8.72
CA ALA A 143 -3.81 9.48 -7.50
C ALA A 143 -3.16 10.40 -6.46
N ASN A 144 -3.53 10.23 -5.19
CA ASN A 144 -2.81 10.81 -4.07
C ASN A 144 -1.62 9.90 -3.72
N ILE A 145 -0.47 10.52 -3.51
CA ILE A 145 0.77 9.85 -3.17
C ILE A 145 1.35 10.54 -1.96
N ALA A 146 1.53 9.77 -0.88
CA ALA A 146 2.26 10.17 0.31
C ALA A 146 3.72 9.72 0.16
N TRP A 147 4.63 10.65 0.39
CA TRP A 147 6.07 10.44 0.30
C TRP A 147 6.67 10.21 1.69
N ALA A 148 7.88 9.67 1.73
CA ALA A 148 8.51 9.24 2.97
C ALA A 148 8.87 10.40 3.92
N ASP A 149 8.97 11.64 3.43
CA ASP A 149 9.09 12.86 4.24
C ASP A 149 7.77 13.37 4.82
N GLY A 150 6.64 12.69 4.52
CA GLY A 150 5.31 13.01 5.02
C GLY A 150 4.49 13.97 4.14
N HIS A 151 5.05 14.51 3.04
CA HIS A 151 4.23 15.32 2.13
C HIS A 151 3.29 14.44 1.30
N VAL A 152 2.17 15.02 0.89
CA VAL A 152 1.18 14.36 0.02
C VAL A 152 0.97 15.20 -1.21
N LYS A 153 1.00 14.57 -2.38
CA LYS A 153 0.76 15.24 -3.66
C LYS A 153 -0.14 14.40 -4.56
N TRP A 154 -1.04 15.09 -5.25
CA TRP A 154 -1.88 14.50 -6.28
C TRP A 154 -1.19 14.55 -7.63
N TYR A 155 -1.24 13.45 -8.38
CA TYR A 155 -0.69 13.32 -9.72
C TYR A 155 -1.77 12.89 -10.70
N LYS A 156 -1.89 13.61 -11.82
CA LYS A 156 -2.71 13.19 -12.96
C LYS A 156 -2.03 12.01 -13.66
N ASP A 157 -2.82 11.02 -14.07
CA ASP A 157 -2.36 9.83 -14.79
C ASP A 157 -1.17 9.15 -14.09
N ALA A 158 -1.22 9.05 -12.76
CA ALA A 158 -0.13 8.61 -11.89
C ALA A 158 0.45 7.22 -12.23
N ASN A 159 -0.40 6.32 -12.76
CA ASN A 159 0.02 5.01 -13.27
C ASN A 159 0.88 5.10 -14.55
N MET A 160 0.97 6.27 -15.18
CA MET A 160 1.83 6.54 -16.33
C MET A 160 2.97 7.49 -15.96
N THR A 161 2.72 8.46 -15.08
CA THR A 161 3.65 9.56 -14.78
C THR A 161 4.54 9.32 -13.55
N VAL A 162 4.11 8.48 -12.60
CA VAL A 162 4.86 8.20 -11.36
C VAL A 162 5.38 6.76 -11.33
N GLN A 163 4.52 5.79 -11.66
CA GLN A 163 4.90 4.40 -11.77
C GLN A 163 5.02 4.04 -13.25
N LYS A 164 6.23 4.01 -13.83
CA LYS A 164 6.38 3.67 -15.25
C LYS A 164 5.97 2.19 -15.49
N PRO A 165 5.16 1.88 -16.52
CA PRO A 165 4.86 0.50 -16.94
C PRO A 165 6.13 -0.28 -17.29
N ALA A 166 6.13 -1.60 -17.09
CA ALA A 166 7.30 -2.45 -17.30
C ALA A 166 7.92 -2.40 -18.72
N ASN A 167 7.18 -1.90 -19.71
CA ASN A 167 7.55 -1.89 -21.12
C ASN A 167 8.01 -0.51 -21.65
N MET A 168 8.19 0.50 -20.79
CA MET A 168 8.83 1.77 -21.19
C MET A 168 10.28 1.78 -20.71
N ASN A 169 11.21 2.06 -21.64
CA ASN A 169 12.65 2.13 -21.34
C ASN A 169 12.91 3.06 -20.15
N ARG A 170 13.80 2.60 -19.26
CA ARG A 170 14.37 3.44 -18.20
C ARG A 170 15.47 4.27 -18.84
N ASP A 171 15.10 5.45 -19.34
CA ASP A 171 16.06 6.48 -19.76
C ASP A 171 16.89 6.97 -18.56
#